data_AF-A0A838NYV6-F1
#
_entry.id   AF-A0A838NYV6-F1
#
_cell.length_a   1.000
_cell.length_b   1.000
_cell.length_c   1.000
_cell.angle_alpha   90.00
_cell.angle_beta   90.00
_cell.angle_gamma   90.00
#
_symmetry.space_group_name_H-M   'P 1'
#
loop_
_entity.id
_entity.type
_entity.pdbx_description
1 polymer ?
#
loop_
_entity_poly.entity_id
_entity_poly.type
_entity_poly.pdbx_seq_one_letter_code
_entity_poly.pdbx_strand_id
1 'polypeptide(L)' 'MPKIVKNLTLDPEAVRNGERYSREKGTSVSQLVSDFLSRLPVDDERQLAPVVARLLGIARGKADERGYHRYLDKKYAR' A
#
# COMPACT_ATOMS: atom_id res chain seq x y z
N MET A 1 -5.44 20.89 6.30
CA MET A 1 -4.56 19.95 7.04
C MET A 1 -3.34 20.70 7.52
N PRO A 2 -2.83 20.44 8.73
CA PRO A 2 -1.59 21.05 9.20
C PRO A 2 -0.42 20.63 8.30
N LYS A 3 0.42 21.58 7.89
CA LYS A 3 1.63 21.29 7.12
C LYS A 3 2.77 20.93 8.08
N ILE A 4 3.53 19.88 7.76
CA ILE A 4 4.72 19.46 8.51
C ILE A 4 5.95 19.92 7.74
N VAL A 5 6.86 20.65 8.39
CA VAL A 5 8.13 21.06 7.79
C VAL A 5 9.11 19.89 7.82
N LYS A 6 9.75 19.61 6.68
CA LYS A 6 10.80 18.59 6.53
C LYS A 6 11.97 19.17 5.75
N ASN A 7 13.18 18.94 6.25
CA ASN A 7 14.41 19.30 5.55
C ASN A 7 14.77 18.15 4.60
N LEU A 8 14.84 18.44 3.30
CA LEU A 8 15.16 17.47 2.25
C LEU A 8 16.48 17.86 1.59
N THR A 9 17.39 16.91 1.46
CA THR A 9 18.57 17.06 0.60
C THR A 9 18.16 16.64 -0.81
N LEU A 10 18.21 17.57 -1.76
CA LEU A 10 17.81 17.35 -3.14
C LEU A 10 18.98 17.68 -4.07
N ASP A 11 18.96 17.08 -5.25
CA ASP A 11 19.90 17.41 -6.32
C ASP A 11 19.72 18.90 -6.73
N PRO A 12 20.81 19.68 -6.88
CA PRO A 12 20.72 21.09 -7.28
C PRO A 12 19.97 21.33 -8.60
N GLU A 13 20.08 20.43 -9.58
CA GLU A 13 19.30 20.51 -10.83
C GLU A 13 17.82 20.24 -10.61
N ALA A 14 17.48 19.28 -9.73
CA ALA A 14 16.09 19.01 -9.39
C ALA A 14 15.43 20.24 -8.75
N VAL A 15 16.14 20.94 -7.86
CA VAL A 15 15.66 22.20 -7.26
C VAL A 15 15.44 23.26 -8.33
N ARG A 16 16.42 23.50 -9.21
CA ARG A 16 16.29 24.49 -10.31
C ARG A 16 15.11 24.20 -11.24
N ASN A 17 14.93 22.93 -11.61
CA ASN A 17 13.82 22.50 -12.47
C ASN A 17 12.47 22.68 -11.75
N GLY A 18 12.40 22.31 -10.47
CA GLY A 18 11.21 22.49 -9.65
C GLY A 18 10.81 23.95 -9.48
N GLU A 19 11.77 24.85 -9.26
CA GLU A 19 11.53 26.30 -9.17
C GLU A 19 11.01 26.88 -10.48
N ARG A 20 11.63 26.54 -11.62
CA ARG A 20 11.19 27.00 -12.95
C ARG A 20 9.75 26.56 -13.22
N TYR A 21 9.45 25.27 -13.01
CA TYR A 21 8.10 24.74 -13.16
C TYR A 21 7.10 25.44 -12.23
N SER A 22 7.50 25.67 -10.97
CA SER A 22 6.64 26.31 -9.97
C SER A 22 6.25 27.73 -10.38
N ARG A 23 7.19 28.50 -10.94
CA ARG A 23 6.94 29.85 -11.46
C ARG A 23 5.97 29.83 -12.65
N GLU A 24 6.16 28.92 -13.60
CA GLU A 24 5.31 28.80 -14.79
C GLU A 24 3.88 28.36 -14.45
N LYS A 25 3.70 27.55 -13.41
CA LYS A 25 2.40 26.98 -13.02
C LYS A 25 1.74 27.68 -11.83
N GLY A 26 2.33 28.74 -11.30
CA GLY A 26 1.78 29.47 -10.15
C GLY A 26 1.69 28.61 -8.88
N THR A 27 2.65 27.71 -8.67
CA THR A 27 2.73 26.85 -7.47
C THR A 27 4.05 27.08 -6.72
N SER A 28 4.31 26.33 -5.66
CA SER A 28 5.57 26.35 -4.93
C SER A 28 6.23 24.98 -4.97
N VAL A 29 7.56 24.95 -4.80
CA VAL A 29 8.30 23.68 -4.71
C VAL A 29 7.76 22.81 -3.57
N SER A 30 7.41 23.42 -2.43
CA SER A 30 6.80 22.70 -1.31
C SER A 30 5.44 22.08 -1.66
N GLN A 31 4.60 22.79 -2.41
CA GLN A 31 3.32 22.25 -2.87
C GLN A 31 3.53 21.13 -3.89
N LEU A 32 4.46 21.30 -4.84
CA LEU A 32 4.81 20.28 -5.82
C LEU A 32 5.30 18.99 -5.16
N VAL A 33 6.19 19.11 -4.18
CA VAL A 33 6.68 17.96 -3.40
C VAL A 33 5.54 17.33 -2.60
N SER A 34 4.70 18.13 -1.95
CA SER A 34 3.52 17.62 -1.22
C SER A 34 2.58 16.83 -2.13
N ASP A 35 2.26 17.37 -3.30
CA ASP A 35 1.38 16.73 -4.28
C ASP A 35 1.97 15.42 -4.77
N PHE A 36 3.28 15.40 -5.09
CA PHE A 36 3.99 14.18 -5.47
C PHE A 36 3.93 13.13 -4.36
N LEU A 37 4.32 13.48 -3.13
CA LEU A 37 4.34 12.56 -2.00
C LEU A 37 2.96 11.99 -1.69
N SER A 38 1.89 12.78 -1.84
CA SER A 38 0.50 12.31 -1.64
C SER A 38 0.01 11.30 -2.67
N ARG A 39 0.63 11.24 -3.85
CA ARG A 39 0.28 10.32 -4.94
C ARG A 39 1.12 9.05 -4.93
N LEU A 40 2.15 8.98 -4.08
CA LEU A 40 2.94 7.77 -3.97
C LEU A 40 2.03 6.62 -3.54
N PRO A 41 2.10 5.46 -4.21
CA PRO A 41 1.39 4.28 -3.76
C PRO A 41 1.97 3.91 -2.40
N VAL A 42 1.18 4.11 -1.34
CA VAL A 42 1.44 3.46 -0.07
C VAL A 42 0.95 2.04 -0.29
N ASP A 43 1.85 1.06 -0.26
CA ASP A 43 1.48 -0.35 -0.13
C ASP A 43 0.78 -0.46 1.24
N ASP A 44 -0.51 -0.16 1.26
CA ASP A 44 -1.37 -0.24 2.42
C ASP A 44 -1.54 -1.74 2.68
N GLU A 45 -0.61 -2.29 3.46
CA GLU A 45 -0.54 -3.66 3.95
C GLU A 45 -1.19 -4.69 3.02
N ARG A 46 -0.75 -4.80 1.74
CA ARG A 46 -1.28 -5.75 0.73
C ARG A 46 -2.65 -6.28 1.14
N GLN A 47 -3.71 -5.45 1.11
CA GLN A 47 -5.03 -5.92 1.52
C GLN A 47 -5.30 -7.19 0.73
N LEU A 48 -5.16 -8.33 1.41
CA LEU A 48 -5.19 -9.61 0.74
C LEU A 48 -6.55 -9.65 0.07
N ALA A 49 -6.59 -9.91 -1.25
CA ALA A 49 -7.85 -10.02 -1.95
C ALA A 49 -8.79 -10.88 -1.09
N PRO A 50 -10.09 -10.56 -0.93
CA PRO A 50 -10.94 -11.19 0.07
C PRO A 50 -10.91 -12.73 0.04
N VAL A 51 -10.67 -13.31 -1.14
CA VAL A 51 -10.42 -14.74 -1.35
C VAL A 51 -9.15 -15.23 -0.65
N VAL A 52 -8.02 -14.52 -0.81
CA VAL A 52 -6.73 -14.84 -0.18
C VAL A 52 -6.79 -14.64 1.34
N ALA A 53 -7.45 -13.59 1.83
CA ALA A 53 -7.67 -13.37 3.26
C ALA A 53 -8.47 -14.53 3.89
N ARG A 54 -9.54 -14.98 3.21
CA ARG A 54 -10.33 -16.16 3.61
C ARG A 54 -9.51 -17.44 3.62
N LEU A 55 -8.70 -17.67 2.59
CA LEU A 55 -7.82 -18.83 2.50
C LEU A 55 -6.79 -18.85 3.63
N LEU A 56 -6.16 -17.72 3.96
CA LEU A 56 -5.24 -17.62 5.10
C LEU A 56 -5.94 -17.89 6.44
N GLY A 57 -7.18 -17.43 6.60
CA GLY A 57 -8.01 -17.72 7.77
C GLY A 57 -8.35 -19.21 7.91
N ILE A 58 -8.60 -19.90 6.80
CA ILE A 58 -8.89 -21.34 6.76
C ILE A 58 -7.60 -22.18 6.92
N ALA A 59 -6.47 -21.70 6.39
CA ALA A 59 -5.18 -22.37 6.42
C ALA A 59 -4.39 -22.16 7.73
N ARG A 60 -4.95 -21.46 8.72
CA ARG A 60 -4.35 -21.35 10.06
C ARG A 60 -4.46 -22.68 10.81
N GLY A 61 -3.46 -23.54 10.59
CA GLY A 61 -3.29 -24.82 11.27
C GLY A 61 -2.48 -25.80 10.42
N LYS A 62 -1.98 -26.89 11.02
CA LYS A 62 -1.42 -27.99 10.25
C LYS A 62 -2.57 -28.66 9.49
N ALA A 63 -2.61 -28.48 8.16
CA ALA A 63 -3.51 -29.24 7.32
C ALA A 63 -3.06 -30.71 7.35
N ASP A 64 -3.86 -31.56 8.01
CA ASP A 64 -3.67 -33.00 8.02
C ASP A 64 -4.70 -33.62 7.08
N GLU A 65 -4.24 -34.48 6.18
CA GLU A 65 -5.06 -35.24 5.23
C GLU A 65 -6.19 -35.99 5.95
N ARG A 66 -5.91 -36.56 7.12
CA ARG A 66 -6.92 -37.24 7.96
C ARG A 66 -7.97 -36.28 8.53
N GLY A 67 -7.60 -35.02 8.74
CA GLY A 67 -8.53 -33.95 9.12
C GLY A 67 -9.50 -33.63 7.99
N TYR A 68 -9.01 -33.60 6.75
CA TYR A 68 -9.82 -33.35 5.57
C TYR A 68 -10.81 -34.49 5.29
N HIS A 69 -10.37 -35.75 5.38
CA HIS A 69 -11.26 -36.91 5.22
C HIS A 69 -12.41 -36.92 6.24
N ARG A 70 -12.13 -36.67 7.54
CA ARG A 70 -13.20 -36.53 8.56
C ARG A 70 -14.18 -35.42 8.26
N TYR A 71 -13.73 -34.29 7.72
CA TYR A 71 -14.61 -33.20 7.33
C TYR A 71 -15.54 -33.61 6.18
N LEU A 72 -15.02 -34.33 5.18
CA LEU A 72 -15.81 -34.84 4.06
C LEU A 72 -16.84 -35.88 4.53
N ASP A 73 -16.44 -36.80 5.41
CA ASP A 73 -17.37 -37.78 6.00
C ASP A 73 -18.50 -37.06 6.72
N LYS A 74 -18.20 -36.08 7.59
CA LYS A 74 -19.23 -35.33 8.32
C LYS A 74 -20.16 -34.51 7.41
N LYS A 75 -19.64 -33.99 6.30
CA LYS A 75 -20.39 -33.10 5.40
C LYS A 75 -21.29 -33.86 4.44
N TYR A 76 -20.89 -35.06 4.02
CA TYR A 76 -21.56 -35.82 2.97
C TYR A 76 -22.15 -37.15 3.45
N ALA A 77 -21.83 -37.61 4.66
CA ALA A 77 -22.55 -38.74 5.25
C ALA A 77 -23.96 -38.28 5.65
N ARG A 78 -24.96 -38.91 5.02
CA ARG A 78 -26.37 -38.87 5.44
C ARG A 78 -26.57 -39.64 6.73
#